data_AF-A0A0F9CBX6-F1
#
_entry.id   AF-A0A0F9CBX6-F1
#
_cell.length_a   1.000
_cell.length_b   1.000
_cell.length_c   1.000
_cell.angle_alpha   90.00
_cell.angle_beta   90.00
_cell.angle_gamma   90.00
#
_symmetry.space_group_name_H-M   'P 1'
#
loop_
_entity.id
_entity.type
_entity.pdbx_description
1 polymer ?
#
loop_
_entity_poly.entity_id
_entity_poly.type
_entity_poly.pdbx_seq_one_letter_code
_entity_poly.pdbx_strand_id
1 'polypeptide(L)'
;VWDEIDGETGERYRMRQLAGVIEQHWIEGESALSHPAIAAHVTGYGRRLLWSLIRRAGLGTVLYCDTDSVLVNQAGYDRLEPLLHATKLGSLHLDKIVQTAVLRCPKDYQLDDVQRIKGIRVNAVWIDDNTVLQEKWLGLRSLIMRGDVSTPVVRKEVKHLTRAYNKGVVLRGGRVRPYRLPAEAGAWLG
;
A
#
# COMPACT_ATOMS: atom_id res chain seq x y z
N VAL A 1 10.00 20.12 -18.26
CA VAL A 1 10.76 19.55 -17.12
C VAL A 1 11.99 18.89 -17.69
N TRP A 2 13.18 19.28 -17.25
CA TRP A 2 14.46 18.71 -17.67
C TRP A 2 15.33 18.45 -16.43
N ASP A 3 16.36 17.62 -16.59
CA ASP A 3 17.42 17.48 -15.59
C ASP A 3 18.63 18.28 -16.09
N GLU A 4 19.22 19.09 -15.22
CA GLU A 4 20.40 19.92 -15.47
C GLU A 4 21.55 19.39 -14.61
N ILE A 5 22.78 19.42 -15.13
CA ILE A 5 23.96 18.93 -14.42
C ILE A 5 24.91 20.10 -14.24
N ASP A 6 25.29 20.37 -13.00
CA ASP A 6 26.34 21.32 -12.69
C ASP A 6 27.69 20.79 -13.21
N GLY A 7 28.37 21.61 -14.02
CA GLY A 7 29.62 21.22 -14.66
C GLY A 7 30.82 21.08 -13.72
N GLU A 8 30.77 21.70 -12.54
CA GLU A 8 31.85 21.69 -11.54
C GLU A 8 31.60 20.65 -10.44
N THR A 9 30.37 20.57 -9.93
CA THR A 9 30.03 19.68 -8.81
C THR A 9 29.48 18.33 -9.25
N GLY A 10 28.98 18.23 -10.49
CA GLY A 10 28.30 17.03 -11.00
C GLY A 10 26.90 16.82 -10.41
N GLU A 11 26.40 17.76 -9.61
CA GLU A 11 25.07 17.69 -9.03
C GLU A 11 23.98 17.76 -10.10
N ARG A 12 22.91 16.98 -9.91
CA ARG A 12 21.78 16.93 -10.84
C ARG A 12 20.60 17.68 -10.26
N TYR A 13 20.16 18.72 -10.96
CA TYR A 13 18.98 19.50 -10.61
C TYR A 13 17.82 19.13 -11.50
N ARG A 14 16.64 18.94 -10.90
CA ARG A 14 15.41 18.77 -11.67
C ARG A 14 14.73 20.12 -11.82
N MET A 15 14.56 20.56 -13.06
CA MET A 15 14.00 21.86 -13.39
C MET A 15 12.63 21.70 -14.04
N ARG A 16 11.70 22.63 -13.78
CA ARG A 16 10.46 22.77 -14.54
C ARG A 16 10.26 24.24 -14.91
N GLN A 17 9.60 24.49 -16.04
CA GLN A 17 9.14 25.82 -16.41
C GLN A 17 7.62 25.81 -16.49
N LEU A 18 6.98 26.76 -15.81
CA LEU A 18 5.52 26.93 -15.80
C LEU A 18 5.20 28.42 -15.85
N ALA A 19 4.37 28.84 -16.81
CA ALA A 19 3.94 30.23 -16.99
C ALA A 19 5.11 31.25 -17.04
N GLY A 20 6.22 30.88 -17.69
CA GLY A 20 7.41 31.74 -17.79
C GLY A 20 8.34 31.70 -16.57
N VAL A 21 7.92 31.07 -15.48
CA VAL A 21 8.76 30.89 -14.28
C VAL A 21 9.52 29.57 -14.38
N ILE A 22 10.84 29.63 -14.18
CA ILE A 22 11.67 28.44 -14.01
C ILE A 22 11.71 28.12 -12.51
N GLU A 23 11.29 26.91 -12.16
CA GLU A 23 11.28 26.40 -10.79
C GLU A 23 12.26 25.22 -10.73
N GLN A 24 13.22 25.29 -9.81
CA GLN A 24 14.07 24.17 -9.44
C GLN A 24 13.37 23.33 -8.38
N HIS A 25 13.38 22.02 -8.55
CA HIS A 25 12.96 21.08 -7.52
C HIS A 25 14.19 20.64 -6.74
N TRP A 26 14.34 21.16 -5.52
CA TRP A 26 15.30 20.65 -4.55
C TRP A 26 14.57 19.91 -3.44
N ILE A 27 15.28 18.98 -2.81
CA ILE A 27 14.84 18.37 -1.56
C ILE A 27 15.45 19.25 -0.48
N GLU A 28 14.62 20.06 0.18
CA GLU A 28 15.02 20.65 1.44
C GLU A 28 15.17 19.54 2.48
N GLY A 29 16.09 19.73 3.43
CA GLY A 29 16.33 18.77 4.50
C GLY A 29 15.07 18.45 5.31
N GLU A 30 15.25 17.67 6.37
CA GLU A 30 14.13 17.35 7.24
C GLU A 30 13.49 18.63 7.82
N SER A 31 12.17 18.76 7.69
CA SER A 31 11.44 19.90 8.25
C SER A 31 11.76 20.03 9.74
N ALA A 32 11.89 21.26 10.25
CA ALA A 32 12.10 21.51 11.69
C ALA A 32 10.97 20.93 12.57
N LEU A 33 9.81 20.65 11.99
CA LEU A 33 8.66 20.03 12.65
C LEU A 33 8.55 18.52 12.38
N SER A 34 9.45 17.95 11.58
CA SER A 34 9.48 16.52 11.37
C SER A 34 9.98 15.82 12.62
N HIS A 35 9.31 14.73 12.98
CA HIS A 35 9.71 13.91 14.11
C HIS A 35 9.51 12.43 13.79
N PRO A 36 10.42 11.82 13.02
CA PRO A 36 10.30 10.42 12.58
C PRO A 36 10.11 9.45 13.74
N ALA A 37 10.65 9.76 14.92
CA ALA A 37 10.47 8.96 16.12
C ALA A 37 8.99 8.81 16.53
N ILE A 38 8.18 9.87 16.38
CA ILE A 38 6.73 9.79 16.64
C ILE A 38 6.05 8.88 15.61
N ALA A 39 6.35 9.07 14.31
CA ALA A 39 5.78 8.23 13.26
C ALA A 39 6.16 6.75 13.42
N ALA A 40 7.42 6.47 13.76
CA ALA A 40 7.92 5.13 14.07
C ALA A 40 7.22 4.54 15.31
N HIS A 41 7.01 5.35 16.36
CA HIS A 41 6.30 4.91 17.56
C HIS A 41 4.84 4.54 17.25
N VAL A 42 4.11 5.39 16.53
CA VAL A 42 2.71 5.14 16.16
C VAL A 42 2.57 3.89 15.29
N THR A 43 3.40 3.75 14.25
CA THR A 43 3.36 2.59 13.35
C THR A 43 3.81 1.30 14.04
N GLY A 44 4.81 1.37 14.93
CA GLY A 44 5.26 0.26 15.76
C GLY A 44 4.17 -0.20 16.74
N TYR A 45 3.49 0.75 17.41
CA TYR A 45 2.38 0.46 18.31
C TYR A 45 1.22 -0.21 17.58
N GLY A 46 0.79 0.34 16.44
CA GLY A 46 -0.26 -0.25 15.60
C GLY A 46 0.08 -1.68 15.18
N ARG A 47 1.33 -1.94 14.80
CA ARG A 47 1.78 -3.30 14.43
C ARG A 47 1.78 -4.26 15.62
N ARG A 48 2.16 -3.80 16.81
CA ARG A 48 2.08 -4.61 18.04
C ARG A 48 0.64 -4.92 18.43
N LEU A 49 -0.27 -3.97 18.27
CA LEU A 49 -1.70 -4.17 18.49
C LEU A 49 -2.26 -5.19 17.49
N LEU A 50 -1.99 -5.03 16.18
CA LEU A 50 -2.41 -6.01 15.17
C LEU A 50 -1.88 -7.41 15.50
N TRP A 51 -0.63 -7.52 15.93
CA TRP A 51 -0.04 -8.81 16.34
C TRP A 51 -0.72 -9.41 17.57
N SER A 52 -1.07 -8.60 18.58
CA SER A 52 -1.79 -9.10 19.76
C SER A 52 -3.17 -9.63 19.40
N LEU A 53 -3.87 -8.96 18.48
CA LEU A 53 -5.14 -9.42 17.91
C LEU A 53 -4.99 -10.74 17.17
N ILE A 54 -3.98 -10.85 16.29
CA ILE A 54 -3.68 -12.09 15.57
C ILE A 54 -3.41 -13.25 16.54
N ARG A 55 -2.63 -13.00 17.60
CA ARG A 55 -2.35 -14.02 18.63
C ARG A 55 -3.59 -14.43 19.40
N ARG A 56 -4.44 -13.46 19.78
CA ARG A 56 -5.70 -13.73 20.50
C ARG A 56 -6.71 -14.47 19.63
N ALA A 57 -6.87 -14.05 18.38
CA ALA A 57 -7.67 -14.74 17.40
C ALA A 57 -7.14 -16.16 17.16
N GLY A 58 -5.84 -16.37 17.32
CA GLY A 58 -5.14 -17.62 17.05
C GLY A 58 -4.60 -17.63 15.62
N LEU A 59 -3.30 -17.90 15.46
CA LEU A 59 -2.65 -17.90 14.15
C LEU A 59 -3.36 -18.80 13.13
N GLY A 60 -3.95 -19.89 13.61
CA GLY A 60 -4.74 -20.88 12.85
C GLY A 60 -5.94 -20.29 12.10
N THR A 61 -6.58 -19.27 12.65
CA THR A 61 -7.90 -18.79 12.22
C THR A 61 -7.87 -17.46 11.48
N VAL A 62 -6.74 -16.76 11.52
CA VAL A 62 -6.53 -15.54 10.73
C VAL A 62 -6.21 -15.90 9.29
N LEU A 63 -7.09 -15.48 8.38
CA LEU A 63 -6.98 -15.72 6.94
C LEU A 63 -6.20 -14.59 6.25
N TYR A 64 -6.41 -13.35 6.68
CA TYR A 64 -5.76 -12.15 6.11
C TYR A 64 -5.64 -11.04 7.16
N CYS A 65 -4.69 -10.12 6.97
CA CYS A 65 -4.61 -8.89 7.75
C CYS A 65 -4.04 -7.75 6.89
N ASP A 66 -4.49 -6.53 7.14
CA ASP A 66 -3.95 -5.34 6.50
C ASP A 66 -4.06 -4.12 7.41
N THR A 67 -2.90 -3.59 7.81
CA THR A 67 -2.71 -2.38 8.62
C THR A 67 -3.39 -2.41 10.00
N ASP A 68 -4.70 -2.38 10.04
CA ASP A 68 -5.58 -2.27 11.22
C ASP A 68 -6.76 -3.26 11.18
N SER A 69 -6.78 -4.17 10.21
CA SER A 69 -7.86 -5.16 10.02
C SER A 69 -7.33 -6.60 10.07
N VAL A 70 -8.19 -7.52 10.52
CA VAL A 70 -8.00 -8.97 10.45
C VAL A 70 -9.26 -9.63 9.88
N LEU A 71 -9.08 -10.50 8.90
CA LEU A 71 -10.12 -11.42 8.42
C LEU A 71 -9.90 -12.77 9.10
N VAL A 72 -10.92 -13.24 9.81
CA VAL A 72 -10.87 -14.46 10.62
C VAL A 72 -12.04 -15.38 10.27
N ASN A 73 -11.88 -16.68 10.53
CA ASN A 73 -13.02 -17.60 10.55
C ASN A 73 -13.83 -17.46 11.86
N GLN A 74 -14.93 -18.22 11.98
CA GLN A 74 -15.82 -18.17 13.15
C GLN A 74 -15.09 -18.33 14.49
N ALA A 75 -14.23 -19.34 14.63
CA ALA A 75 -13.49 -19.55 15.88
C ALA A 75 -12.52 -18.40 16.22
N GLY A 76 -12.02 -17.68 15.21
CA GLY A 76 -11.25 -16.46 15.43
C GLY A 76 -12.13 -15.28 15.83
N TYR A 77 -13.32 -15.17 15.23
CA TYR A 77 -14.33 -14.17 15.59
C TYR A 77 -14.76 -14.33 17.04
N ASP A 78 -15.15 -15.54 17.47
CA ASP A 78 -15.63 -15.79 18.85
C ASP A 78 -14.58 -15.37 19.91
N ARG A 79 -13.29 -15.48 19.59
CA ARG A 79 -12.17 -15.05 20.47
C ARG A 79 -11.94 -13.53 20.49
N LEU A 80 -12.34 -12.83 19.43
CA LEU A 80 -12.23 -11.40 19.29
C LEU A 80 -13.50 -10.64 19.66
N GLU A 81 -14.67 -11.28 19.57
CA GLU A 81 -16.00 -10.71 19.85
C GLU A 81 -16.04 -9.89 21.16
N PRO A 82 -15.44 -10.34 22.28
CA PRO A 82 -15.45 -9.56 23.52
C PRO A 82 -14.68 -8.22 23.46
N LEU A 83 -13.90 -7.98 22.41
CA LEU A 83 -13.17 -6.72 22.17
C LEU A 83 -13.92 -5.75 21.25
N LEU A 84 -15.05 -6.16 20.67
CA LEU A 84 -15.84 -5.31 19.79
C LEU A 84 -16.52 -4.22 20.60
N HIS A 85 -16.49 -3.00 20.09
CA HIS A 85 -17.25 -1.88 20.65
C HIS A 85 -17.58 -0.89 19.54
N ALA A 86 -18.85 -0.52 19.41
CA ALA A 86 -19.34 0.23 18.25
C ALA A 86 -18.78 1.66 18.15
N THR A 87 -18.53 2.30 19.29
CA THR A 87 -18.24 3.75 19.36
C THR A 87 -16.96 4.11 20.11
N LYS A 88 -16.22 3.12 20.64
CA LYS A 88 -15.03 3.42 21.45
C LYS A 88 -13.85 3.66 20.53
N LEU A 89 -13.13 4.75 20.73
CA LEU A 89 -11.95 5.02 19.94
C LEU A 89 -10.92 3.89 20.09
N GLY A 90 -10.43 3.36 18.97
CA GLY A 90 -9.44 2.29 18.92
C GLY A 90 -9.95 0.89 19.25
N SER A 91 -11.26 0.69 19.45
CA SER A 91 -11.83 -0.65 19.59
C SER A 91 -12.04 -1.34 18.25
N LEU A 92 -12.29 -2.65 18.30
CA LEU A 92 -12.67 -3.40 17.11
C LEU A 92 -14.12 -3.09 16.72
N HIS A 93 -14.34 -3.05 15.41
CA HIS A 93 -15.65 -2.97 14.77
C HIS A 93 -15.78 -4.15 13.81
N LEU A 94 -16.94 -4.82 13.81
CA LEU A 94 -17.25 -5.84 12.81
C LEU A 94 -17.64 -5.17 11.49
N ASP A 95 -16.69 -5.10 10.55
CA ASP A 95 -16.90 -4.46 9.26
C ASP A 95 -17.78 -5.29 8.31
N LYS A 96 -17.48 -6.59 8.16
CA LYS A 96 -18.18 -7.45 7.21
C LYS A 96 -18.11 -8.92 7.63
N ILE A 97 -19.21 -9.63 7.42
CA ILE A 97 -19.26 -11.11 7.40
C ILE A 97 -19.34 -11.55 5.95
N VAL A 98 -18.54 -12.53 5.56
CA VAL A 98 -18.41 -12.99 4.18
C VAL A 98 -18.47 -14.51 4.15
N GLN A 99 -19.08 -15.07 3.10
CA GLN A 99 -19.22 -16.52 2.92
C GLN A 99 -18.01 -17.08 2.19
N THR A 100 -17.47 -16.34 1.22
CA THR A 100 -16.33 -16.77 0.42
C THR A 100 -15.25 -15.70 0.39
N ALA A 101 -14.00 -16.12 0.60
CA ALA A 101 -12.83 -15.25 0.48
C ALA A 101 -11.79 -15.89 -0.45
N VAL A 102 -11.44 -15.19 -1.53
CA VAL A 102 -10.32 -15.55 -2.42
C VAL A 102 -9.21 -14.54 -2.19
N LEU A 103 -8.10 -15.01 -1.60
CA LEU A 103 -6.95 -14.19 -1.22
C LEU A 103 -5.78 -14.53 -2.15
N ARG A 104 -5.42 -13.62 -3.06
CA ARG A 104 -4.36 -13.88 -4.06
C ARG A 104 -3.03 -13.32 -3.59
N CYS A 105 -3.02 -12.07 -3.13
CA CYS A 105 -1.83 -11.34 -2.70
C CYS A 105 -2.22 -10.18 -1.77
N PRO A 106 -1.26 -9.47 -1.14
CA PRO A 106 -1.56 -8.28 -0.35
C PRO A 106 -2.34 -7.26 -1.19
N LYS A 107 -3.53 -6.90 -0.71
CA LYS A 107 -4.47 -5.99 -1.37
C LYS A 107 -4.91 -6.47 -2.77
N ASP A 108 -4.95 -7.78 -3.00
CA ASP A 108 -5.65 -8.44 -4.11
C ASP A 108 -6.47 -9.58 -3.53
N TYR A 109 -7.74 -9.28 -3.29
CA TYR A 109 -8.70 -10.22 -2.72
C TYR A 109 -10.10 -10.01 -3.29
N GLN A 110 -10.90 -11.05 -3.17
CA GLN A 110 -12.33 -11.02 -3.44
C GLN A 110 -13.05 -11.57 -2.21
N LEU A 111 -14.02 -10.80 -1.71
CA LEU A 111 -14.87 -11.20 -0.60
C LEU A 111 -16.31 -11.21 -1.10
N ASP A 112 -16.88 -12.41 -1.20
CA ASP A 112 -18.12 -12.69 -1.94
C ASP A 112 -18.00 -12.16 -3.37
N ASP A 113 -18.90 -11.27 -3.78
CA ASP A 113 -18.93 -10.66 -5.12
C ASP A 113 -18.09 -9.36 -5.20
N VAL A 114 -17.45 -8.94 -4.11
CA VAL A 114 -16.71 -7.69 -4.05
C VAL A 114 -15.22 -7.93 -4.24
N GLN A 115 -14.71 -7.53 -5.40
CA GLN A 115 -13.29 -7.56 -5.71
C GLN A 115 -12.58 -6.27 -5.29
N ARG A 116 -11.42 -6.39 -4.62
CA ARG A 116 -10.56 -5.27 -4.25
C ARG A 116 -9.12 -5.58 -4.66
N ILE A 117 -8.60 -4.78 -5.59
CA ILE A 117 -7.22 -4.90 -6.06
C ILE A 117 -6.56 -3.53 -6.00
N LYS A 118 -5.41 -3.44 -5.31
CA LYS A 118 -4.67 -2.18 -5.15
C LYS A 118 -4.31 -1.60 -6.51
N GLY A 119 -4.71 -0.35 -6.70
CA GLY A 119 -4.37 0.42 -7.89
C GLY A 119 -5.21 0.06 -9.13
N ILE A 120 -6.21 -0.81 -8.98
CA ILE A 120 -7.22 -1.09 -10.01
C ILE A 120 -8.51 -0.34 -9.66
N ARG A 121 -9.08 0.37 -10.64
CA ARG A 121 -10.34 1.10 -10.45
C ARG A 121 -11.54 0.16 -10.52
N VAL A 122 -12.63 0.56 -9.86
CA VAL A 122 -13.91 -0.19 -9.90
C VAL A 122 -14.50 -0.28 -11.30
N ASN A 123 -14.28 0.73 -12.14
CA ASN A 123 -14.77 0.78 -13.53
C ASN A 123 -13.75 0.30 -14.56
N ALA A 124 -12.70 -0.40 -14.12
CA ALA A 124 -11.70 -0.93 -15.03
C ALA A 124 -12.26 -2.11 -15.85
N VAL A 125 -11.81 -2.24 -17.09
CA VAL A 125 -12.22 -3.31 -18.00
C VAL A 125 -11.15 -4.40 -17.98
N TRP A 126 -11.56 -5.62 -17.62
CA TRP A 126 -10.67 -6.79 -17.66
C TRP A 126 -10.51 -7.27 -19.11
N ILE A 127 -9.26 -7.39 -19.54
CA ILE A 127 -8.90 -7.96 -20.85
C ILE A 127 -8.73 -9.48 -20.71
N ASP A 128 -8.06 -9.91 -19.63
CA ASP A 128 -7.88 -11.31 -19.23
C ASP A 128 -7.70 -11.38 -17.70
N ASP A 129 -7.41 -12.56 -17.14
CA ASP A 129 -7.29 -12.78 -15.69
C ASP A 129 -6.29 -11.87 -14.96
N ASN A 130 -5.26 -11.37 -15.65
CA ASN A 130 -4.17 -10.58 -15.08
C ASN A 130 -3.98 -9.23 -15.79
N THR A 131 -4.70 -8.94 -16.86
CA THR A 131 -4.56 -7.71 -17.64
C THR A 131 -5.80 -6.85 -17.53
N VAL A 132 -5.61 -5.61 -17.12
CA VAL A 132 -6.69 -4.65 -16.86
C VAL A 132 -6.46 -3.36 -17.64
N LEU A 133 -7.47 -2.93 -18.38
CA LEU A 133 -7.55 -1.62 -19.01
C LEU A 133 -8.27 -0.65 -18.08
N GLN A 134 -7.62 0.44 -17.70
CA GLN A 134 -8.27 1.46 -16.89
C GLN A 134 -7.90 2.87 -17.33
N GLU A 135 -8.69 3.83 -16.89
CA GLU A 135 -8.37 5.24 -17.08
C GLU A 135 -7.21 5.68 -16.17
N LYS A 136 -6.46 6.69 -16.64
CA LYS A 136 -5.38 7.36 -15.92
C LYS A 136 -5.49 8.86 -16.21
N TRP A 137 -5.62 9.64 -15.14
CA TRP A 137 -5.60 11.10 -15.23
C TRP A 137 -4.14 11.53 -15.42
N LEU A 138 -3.91 12.38 -16.41
CA LEU A 138 -2.59 12.99 -16.59
C LEU A 138 -2.33 13.98 -15.47
N GLY A 139 -1.20 13.81 -14.78
CA GLY A 139 -0.71 14.82 -13.84
C GLY A 139 -0.20 16.06 -14.58
N LEU A 140 -0.08 17.17 -13.86
CA LEU A 140 0.32 18.49 -14.40
C LEU A 140 1.54 18.45 -15.32
N ARG A 141 2.60 17.72 -14.95
CA ARG A 141 3.80 17.55 -15.80
C ARG A 141 3.45 17.02 -17.19
N SER A 142 2.56 16.03 -17.28
CA SER A 142 2.19 15.41 -18.55
C SER A 142 1.34 16.35 -19.41
N LEU A 143 0.53 17.21 -18.78
CA LEU A 143 -0.24 18.25 -19.47
C LEU A 143 0.68 19.36 -20.01
N ILE A 144 1.66 19.81 -19.22
CA ILE A 144 2.67 20.78 -19.66
C ILE A 144 3.45 20.25 -20.87
N MET A 145 3.93 19.00 -20.81
CA MET A 145 4.65 18.39 -21.94
C MET A 145 3.79 18.23 -23.20
N ARG A 146 2.46 18.21 -23.05
CA ARG A 146 1.51 18.18 -24.17
C ARG A 146 1.26 19.58 -24.75
N GLY A 147 1.60 20.65 -24.03
CA GLY A 147 1.32 22.04 -24.42
C GLY A 147 -0.12 22.49 -24.18
N ASP A 148 -0.93 21.68 -23.47
CA ASP A 148 -2.32 22.00 -23.15
C ASP A 148 -2.64 21.58 -21.71
N VAL A 149 -2.83 22.60 -20.86
CA VAL A 149 -3.18 22.48 -19.43
C VAL A 149 -4.62 22.93 -19.16
N SER A 150 -5.36 23.35 -20.20
CA SER A 150 -6.68 23.96 -20.07
C SER A 150 -7.76 22.94 -19.69
N THR A 151 -7.55 21.68 -20.05
CA THR A 151 -8.52 20.60 -19.90
C THR A 151 -7.86 19.39 -19.22
N PRO A 152 -8.51 18.77 -18.22
CA PRO A 152 -8.00 17.52 -17.67
C PRO A 152 -8.07 16.41 -18.72
N VAL A 153 -6.96 15.70 -18.88
CA VAL A 153 -6.82 14.63 -19.88
C VAL A 153 -6.85 13.28 -19.20
N VAL A 154 -7.74 12.42 -19.68
CA VAL A 154 -7.81 11.01 -19.30
C VAL A 154 -7.26 10.16 -20.43
N ARG A 155 -6.31 9.26 -20.12
CA ARG A 155 -5.82 8.24 -21.06
C ARG A 155 -6.18 6.85 -20.55
N LYS A 156 -6.27 5.90 -21.46
CA LYS A 156 -6.32 4.48 -21.09
C LYS A 156 -4.90 3.97 -20.80
N GLU A 157 -4.76 3.20 -19.73
CA GLU A 157 -3.53 2.52 -19.31
C GLU A 157 -3.84 1.03 -19.15
N VAL A 158 -2.98 0.18 -19.69
CA VAL A 158 -3.02 -1.27 -19.47
C VAL A 158 -2.13 -1.59 -18.27
N LYS A 159 -2.66 -2.36 -17.32
CA LYS A 159 -1.94 -2.86 -16.16
C LYS A 159 -1.88 -4.38 -16.18
N HIS A 160 -0.69 -4.91 -15.92
CA HIS A 160 -0.47 -6.34 -15.76
C HIS A 160 -0.25 -6.67 -14.29
N LEU A 161 -1.06 -7.58 -13.76
CA LEU A 161 -1.02 -8.05 -12.38
C LEU A 161 -0.15 -9.31 -12.29
N THR A 162 1.01 -9.21 -11.65
CA THR A 162 1.92 -10.36 -11.51
C THR A 162 1.38 -11.43 -10.57
N ARG A 163 0.62 -11.04 -9.53
CA ARG A 163 0.09 -11.92 -8.47
C ARG A 163 1.13 -12.86 -7.82
N ALA A 164 2.40 -12.46 -7.81
CA ALA A 164 3.46 -13.18 -7.13
C ALA A 164 3.66 -12.62 -5.72
N TYR A 165 3.62 -13.50 -4.70
CA TYR A 165 3.91 -13.11 -3.33
C TYR A 165 5.43 -13.11 -3.08
N ASN A 166 6.03 -11.93 -3.04
CA ASN A 166 7.48 -11.75 -2.90
C ASN A 166 7.93 -11.22 -1.52
N LYS A 167 7.06 -11.31 -0.50
CA LYS A 167 7.34 -10.82 0.87
C LYS A 167 7.64 -11.95 1.87
N GLY A 168 7.84 -13.16 1.37
CA GLY A 168 8.07 -14.36 2.16
C GLY A 168 7.92 -15.62 1.32
N VAL A 169 8.03 -16.77 1.98
CA VAL A 169 7.83 -18.09 1.37
C VAL A 169 6.40 -18.54 1.61
N VAL A 170 5.63 -18.70 0.53
CA VAL A 170 4.28 -19.27 0.59
C VAL A 170 4.39 -20.78 0.79
N LEU A 171 3.82 -21.29 1.87
CA LEU A 171 3.77 -22.72 2.20
C LEU A 171 2.61 -23.40 1.46
N ARG A 172 2.62 -24.74 1.38
CA ARG A 172 1.57 -25.54 0.70
C ARG A 172 0.14 -25.19 1.14
N GLY A 173 -0.05 -24.79 2.41
CA GLY A 173 -1.35 -24.37 2.95
C GLY A 173 -1.68 -22.88 2.77
N GLY A 174 -0.99 -22.15 1.89
CA GLY A 174 -1.22 -20.71 1.64
C GLY A 174 -0.65 -19.76 2.70
N ARG A 175 -0.18 -20.28 3.84
CA ARG A 175 0.49 -19.48 4.87
C ARG A 175 1.82 -18.93 4.39
N VAL A 176 2.16 -17.73 4.82
CA VAL A 176 3.44 -17.09 4.48
C VAL A 176 4.40 -17.21 5.67
N ARG A 177 5.59 -17.75 5.41
CA ARG A 177 6.72 -17.70 6.33
C ARG A 177 7.63 -16.52 5.93
N PRO A 178 8.06 -15.65 6.86
CA PRO A 178 8.98 -14.58 6.54
C PRO A 178 10.31 -15.13 6.02
N TYR A 179 11.03 -14.34 5.23
CA TYR A 179 12.42 -14.66 4.92
C TYR A 179 13.24 -14.70 6.20
N ARG A 180 14.16 -15.67 6.31
CA ARG A 180 15.17 -15.65 7.36
C ARG A 180 16.24 -14.66 6.92
N LEU A 181 16.36 -13.57 7.67
CA LEU A 181 17.46 -12.65 7.48
C LEU A 181 18.72 -13.25 8.10
N PRO A 182 19.90 -13.09 7.48
CA PRO A 182 21.18 -13.45 8.09
C PRO A 182 21.39 -12.74 9.43
N ALA A 183 22.26 -13.27 10.30
CA ALA A 183 22.51 -12.69 11.62
C ALA A 183 23.08 -11.26 11.53
N GLU A 184 23.84 -10.98 10.47
CA GLU A 184 24.42 -9.68 10.14
C GLU A 184 23.41 -8.65 9.59
N ALA A 185 22.18 -9.06 9.27
CA ALA A 185 21.14 -8.16 8.79
C ALA A 185 20.62 -7.25 9.92
N GLY A 186 21.19 -6.06 10.02
CA GLY A 186 20.89 -5.08 11.07
C GLY A 186 22.12 -4.57 11.82
N ALA A 187 23.31 -5.11 11.54
CA ALA A 187 24.57 -4.67 12.14
C ALA A 187 24.99 -3.23 11.78
N TRP A 188 24.27 -2.57 10.87
CA TRP A 188 24.45 -1.15 10.51
C TRP A 188 23.81 -0.16 11.50
N LEU A 189 23.24 -0.65 12.60
CA LEU A 189 22.67 0.15 13.70
C LEU A 189 23.56 0.17 14.96
N GLY A 190 24.85 -0.19 14.80
CA GLY A 190 25.88 -0.08 15.85
C GLY A 190 26.72 1.17 15.69
#